data_AF-T0PT60-F1
#
_entry.id   AF-T0PT60-F1
#
_cell.length_a   1.000
_cell.length_b   1.000
_cell.length_c   1.000
_cell.angle_alpha   90.00
_cell.angle_beta   90.00
_cell.angle_gamma   90.00
#
_symmetry.space_group_name_H-M   'P 1'
#
loop_
_entity.id
_entity.type
_entity.pdbx_description
1 polymer ?
#
loop_
_entity_poly.entity_id
_entity_poly.type
_entity_poly.pdbx_seq_one_letter_code
_entity_poly.pdbx_strand_id
1 'polypeptide(L)'
;MIQLTTSTTLIKYANEGKTALLLASESGHDSTVKILLSRNACVLHTDNKDRTALLLATTNGHEAVVRRLLLAGAAVNFTDPVQLT
;
A
#
# COMPACT_ATOMS: atom_id res chain seq x y z
N MET A 1 31.18 28.13 -14.63
CA MET A 1 29.95 28.61 -15.30
C MET A 1 29.66 27.62 -16.41
N ILE A 2 28.63 26.78 -16.40
CA ILE A 2 27.21 27.04 -16.13
C ILE A 2 26.63 25.83 -15.37
N GLN A 3 25.79 26.11 -14.39
CA GLN A 3 25.12 25.16 -13.51
C GLN A 3 24.13 24.26 -14.28
N LEU A 4 24.29 22.94 -14.21
CA LEU A 4 23.25 21.98 -14.62
C LEU A 4 22.46 21.47 -13.40
N THR A 5 22.06 22.39 -12.51
CA THR A 5 21.24 22.11 -11.31
C THR A 5 19.74 22.02 -11.58
N THR A 6 19.33 21.71 -12.81
CA THR A 6 17.90 21.67 -13.22
C THR A 6 17.35 20.27 -13.45
N SER A 7 17.98 19.22 -12.91
CA SER A 7 17.39 17.86 -12.92
C SER A 7 16.57 17.55 -11.65
N THR A 8 16.63 18.38 -10.62
CA THR A 8 15.93 18.16 -9.34
C THR A 8 14.55 18.85 -9.24
N THR A 9 14.19 19.75 -10.15
CA THR A 9 12.93 20.53 -10.06
C THR A 9 11.79 19.97 -10.92
N LEU A 10 12.08 19.19 -11.97
CA LEU A 10 11.05 18.73 -12.93
C LEU A 10 10.43 17.36 -12.61
N ILE A 11 10.95 16.63 -11.62
CA ILE A 11 10.41 15.32 -11.17
C ILE A 11 9.61 15.41 -9.86
N LYS A 12 9.21 16.62 -9.45
CA LYS A 12 8.45 16.83 -8.20
C LYS A 12 6.93 16.78 -8.38
N TYR A 13 6.43 16.54 -9.59
CA TYR A 13 4.99 16.40 -9.82
C TYR A 13 4.56 14.92 -9.75
N ALA A 14 4.08 14.55 -8.55
CA ALA A 14 2.98 13.60 -8.33
C ALA A 14 3.20 12.09 -8.48
N ASN A 15 4.38 11.55 -8.14
CA ASN A 15 4.44 10.17 -7.66
C ASN A 15 4.47 10.19 -6.13
N GLU A 16 3.29 10.21 -5.49
CA GLU A 16 3.14 10.14 -4.02
C GLU A 16 3.68 8.83 -3.40
N GLY A 17 4.39 8.00 -4.17
CA GLY A 17 4.81 6.66 -3.75
C GLY A 17 3.64 5.70 -3.60
N LYS A 18 2.44 6.10 -4.05
CA LYS A 18 1.22 5.33 -3.89
C LYS A 18 1.16 4.15 -4.85
N THR A 19 1.02 2.96 -4.30
CA THR A 19 0.71 1.73 -5.04
C THR A 19 -0.77 1.67 -5.40
N ALA A 20 -1.13 0.79 -6.33
CA ALA A 20 -2.53 0.49 -6.64
C ALA A 20 -3.32 0.07 -5.39
N LEU A 21 -2.69 -0.63 -4.45
CA LEU A 21 -3.32 -1.05 -3.20
C LEU A 21 -3.61 0.14 -2.28
N LEU A 22 -2.68 1.10 -2.17
CA LEU A 22 -2.89 2.33 -1.40
C LEU A 22 -4.06 3.15 -1.94
N LEU A 23 -4.11 3.35 -3.27
CA LEU A 23 -5.19 4.11 -3.92
C LEU A 23 -6.55 3.43 -3.78
N ALA A 24 -6.61 2.11 -4.00
CA ALA A 24 -7.85 1.34 -3.83
C ALA A 24 -8.32 1.34 -2.37
N SER A 25 -7.40 1.34 -1.41
CA SER A 25 -7.73 1.35 0.01
C SER A 25 -8.17 2.72 0.51
N GLU A 26 -7.55 3.80 0.02
CA GLU A 26 -7.97 5.18 0.28
C GLU A 26 -9.38 5.45 -0.27
N SER A 27 -9.69 4.89 -1.45
CA SER A 27 -10.98 5.08 -2.13
C SER A 27 -12.08 4.11 -1.67
N GLY A 28 -11.76 3.09 -0.85
CA GLY A 28 -12.73 2.12 -0.36
C GLY A 28 -13.16 1.05 -1.38
N HIS A 29 -12.38 0.84 -2.45
CA HIS A 29 -12.70 -0.08 -3.53
C HIS A 29 -12.43 -1.55 -3.16
N ASP A 30 -13.27 -2.14 -2.30
CA ASP A 30 -13.10 -3.51 -1.78
C ASP A 30 -12.82 -4.56 -2.86
N SER A 31 -13.58 -4.54 -3.97
CA SER A 31 -13.42 -5.52 -5.05
C SER A 31 -12.04 -5.41 -5.72
N THR A 32 -11.54 -4.19 -5.89
CA THR A 32 -10.20 -3.94 -6.43
C THR A 32 -9.11 -4.39 -5.45
N VAL A 33 -9.29 -4.08 -4.16
CA VAL A 33 -8.39 -4.54 -3.09
C VAL A 33 -8.33 -6.08 -3.07
N LYS A 34 -9.46 -6.78 -3.26
CA LYS A 34 -9.50 -8.25 -3.37
C LYS A 34 -8.61 -8.78 -4.48
N ILE A 35 -8.74 -8.20 -5.67
CA ILE A 35 -7.98 -8.62 -6.85
C ILE A 35 -6.49 -8.40 -6.61
N LEU A 36 -6.12 -7.23 -6.10
CA LEU A 36 -4.72 -6.90 -5.82
C LEU A 36 -4.09 -7.84 -4.79
N LEU A 37 -4.80 -8.15 -3.71
CA LEU A 37 -4.32 -9.09 -2.70
C LEU A 37 -4.20 -10.52 -3.24
N SER A 38 -5.11 -10.95 -4.13
CA SER A 38 -5.03 -12.26 -4.79
C SER A 38 -3.82 -12.39 -5.74
N ARG A 39 -3.19 -11.27 -6.11
CA ARG A 39 -1.97 -11.21 -6.92
C ARG A 39 -0.73 -10.91 -6.08
N ASN A 40 -0.78 -11.16 -4.77
CA ASN A 40 0.32 -10.94 -3.84
C ASN A 40 0.81 -9.48 -3.80
N ALA A 41 -0.10 -8.50 -3.94
CA ALA A 41 0.26 -7.10 -3.74
C ALA A 41 0.87 -6.88 -2.34
N CYS A 42 1.97 -6.13 -2.28
CA CYS A 42 2.66 -5.84 -1.03
C CYS A 42 1.78 -4.96 -0.12
N VAL A 43 1.27 -5.55 0.97
CA VAL A 43 0.43 -4.87 1.97
C VAL A 43 1.21 -3.91 2.87
N LEU A 44 2.53 -4.09 2.96
CA LEU A 44 3.43 -3.31 3.82
C LEU A 44 3.98 -2.06 3.13
N HIS A 45 3.75 -1.89 1.83
CA HIS A 45 4.24 -0.72 1.10
C HIS A 45 3.60 0.56 1.62
N THR A 46 4.42 1.59 1.80
CA THR A 46 4.01 2.91 2.27
C THR A 46 4.12 3.96 1.17
N ASP A 47 3.25 4.97 1.24
CA ASP A 47 3.39 6.17 0.43
C ASP A 47 4.53 7.08 0.95
N ASN A 48 4.78 8.21 0.30
CA ASN A 48 5.82 9.16 0.70
C ASN A 48 5.57 9.83 2.08
N LYS A 49 4.47 9.52 2.76
CA LYS A 49 4.11 9.98 4.11
C LYS A 49 4.09 8.81 5.11
N ASP A 50 4.71 7.69 4.77
CA ASP A 50 4.75 6.46 5.58
C ASP A 50 3.36 5.86 5.87
N ARG A 51 2.37 6.14 5.01
CA ARG A 51 1.00 5.62 5.19
C ARG A 51 0.85 4.29 4.47
N THR A 52 0.35 3.29 5.21
CA THR A 52 0.00 1.97 4.65
C THR A 52 -1.43 1.95 4.11
N ALA A 53 -1.74 0.92 3.32
CA ALA A 53 -3.10 0.68 2.82
C ALA A 53 -4.11 0.56 3.97
N LEU A 54 -3.70 -0.07 5.08
CA LEU A 54 -4.52 -0.24 6.28
C LEU A 54 -4.79 1.10 6.97
N LEU A 55 -3.78 1.96 7.06
CA LEU A 55 -3.94 3.30 7.65
C LEU A 55 -4.94 4.12 6.83
N LEU A 56 -4.79 4.17 5.50
CA LEU A 56 -5.69 4.93 4.62
C LEU A 56 -7.14 4.42 4.67
N ALA A 57 -7.34 3.10 4.70
CA ALA A 57 -8.68 2.53 4.83
C ALA A 57 -9.31 2.84 6.20
N THR A 58 -8.52 2.82 7.27
CA THR A 58 -8.98 3.09 8.64
C THR A 58 -9.36 4.56 8.82
N THR A 59 -8.52 5.48 8.36
CA THR A 59 -8.79 6.93 8.50
C THR A 59 -10.02 7.37 7.72
N ASN A 60 -10.34 6.66 6.63
CA ASN A 60 -11.49 6.97 5.78
C ASN A 60 -12.75 6.14 6.12
N GLY A 61 -12.68 5.24 7.12
CA GLY A 61 -13.83 4.46 7.59
C GLY A 61 -14.24 3.28 6.69
N HIS A 62 -13.35 2.80 5.81
CA HIS A 62 -13.64 1.73 4.85
C HIS A 62 -13.55 0.34 5.50
N GLU A 63 -14.54 -0.02 6.33
CA GLU A 63 -14.52 -1.24 7.15
C GLU A 63 -14.30 -2.52 6.33
N ALA A 64 -14.95 -2.67 5.18
CA ALA A 64 -14.80 -3.83 4.32
C ALA A 64 -13.33 -4.02 3.84
N VAL A 65 -12.69 -2.92 3.43
CA VAL A 65 -11.29 -2.89 3.04
C VAL A 65 -10.38 -3.22 4.22
N VAL A 66 -10.64 -2.65 5.40
CA VAL A 66 -9.88 -2.93 6.63
C VAL A 66 -9.90 -4.43 6.95
N ARG A 67 -11.09 -5.04 6.98
CA ARG A 67 -11.23 -6.49 7.23
C ARG A 67 -10.45 -7.32 6.22
N ARG A 68 -10.49 -6.93 4.94
CA ARG A 68 -9.78 -7.62 3.87
C ARG A 68 -8.26 -7.51 3.99
N LEU A 69 -7.74 -6.31 4.29
CA LEU A 69 -6.31 -6.09 4.48
C LEU A 69 -5.78 -6.85 5.71
N LEU A 70 -6.55 -6.88 6.81
CA LEU A 70 -6.22 -7.67 8.00
C LEU A 70 -6.21 -9.18 7.70
N LEU A 71 -7.19 -9.68 6.93
CA LEU A 71 -7.24 -11.08 6.53
C LEU A 71 -6.04 -11.44 5.63
N ALA A 72 -5.62 -10.56 4.73
CA ALA A 72 -4.44 -10.78 3.92
C ALA A 72 -3.15 -10.71 4.74
N GLY A 73 -3.04 -9.81 5.72
CA GLY A 73 -1.91 -9.79 6.67
C GLY A 73 -1.84 -11.05 7.52
N ALA A 74 -2.99 -11.60 7.94
CA ALA A 74 -3.06 -12.90 8.61
C ALA A 74 -2.67 -14.03 7.66
N ALA A 75 -3.15 -14.02 6.40
CA ALA A 75 -2.78 -14.99 5.36
C ALA A 75 -1.29 -14.99 5.04
N VAL A 76 -0.64 -13.82 5.05
CA VAL A 76 0.81 -13.67 4.87
C VAL A 76 1.60 -14.25 6.04
N ASN A 77 1.00 -14.32 7.24
CA ASN A 77 1.63 -14.94 8.42
C ASN A 77 1.43 -16.48 8.50
N PHE A 78 0.68 -17.09 7.58
CA PHE A 78 0.47 -18.54 7.55
C PHE A 78 1.50 -19.32 6.71
N THR A 79 2.59 -18.68 6.24
CA THR A 79 3.59 -19.33 5.37
C THR A 79 4.92 -19.70 6.04
N ASP A 80 4.99 -19.84 7.36
CA ASP A 80 6.13 -20.54 8.00
C ASP A 80 5.66 -21.56 9.05
N PRO A 81 5.56 -22.86 8.71
CA PRO A 81 5.63 -23.94 9.67
C PRO A 81 7.07 -24.45 9.83
N VAL A 82 8.03 -23.62 10.25
CA VAL A 82 9.40 -24.03 10.66
C VAL A 82 9.96 -22.91 11.57
N GLN A 83 10.39 -23.04 12.84
CA GLN A 83 10.79 -24.16 13.71
C GLN A 83 10.71 -23.67 15.17
N LEU A 84 9.99 -24.36 16.05
CA LEU A 84 10.16 -24.28 17.51
C LEU A 84 10.50 -25.69 18.00
N THR A 85 11.73 -26.12 17.74
CA THR A 85 12.46 -27.19 18.43
C THR A 85 13.94 -26.97 18.21
#